data_AF-A0A3Q3B474-F1
#
_entry.id   AF-A0A3Q3B474-F1
#
_cell.length_a   1.000
_cell.length_b   1.000
_cell.length_c   1.000
_cell.angle_alpha   90.00
_cell.angle_beta   90.00
_cell.angle_gamma   90.00
#
_symmetry.space_group_name_H-M   'P 1'
#
loop_
_entity.id
_entity.type
_entity.pdbx_description
1 polymer ?
#
loop_
_entity_poly.entity_id
_entity_poly.type
_entity_poly.pdbx_seq_one_letter_code
_entity_poly.pdbx_strand_id
1 'polypeptide(L)'
;GGQLGTTPNIKPIVIGRCFTYTTLVNPSIFLFWSKTRTLMHSFAAVFRHFWTLEDTLVGYMFNDLIWCGQEEDSFDFNSCPEWSTCGTHPVFSLWKQASQNFAEMACGNITVLLNGSIANAFSRKMFGSVELDGLNPQRVNYVNIKVMTNLQGPHESCREGSIVDLIQILQSRGFRWTCTDS
;
A
#
# COMPACT_ATOMS: atom_id res chain seq x y z
N GLY A 1 -14.11 -22.92 2.98
CA GLY A 1 -14.35 -22.41 4.35
C GLY A 1 -14.47 -20.91 4.25
N GLY A 2 -15.50 -20.31 4.84
CA GLY A 2 -15.69 -18.85 4.83
C GLY A 2 -14.74 -18.15 5.80
N GLN A 3 -14.45 -16.88 5.53
CA GLN A 3 -13.79 -15.97 6.47
C GLN A 3 -14.85 -15.28 7.36
N LEU A 4 -14.40 -14.40 8.27
CA LEU A 4 -15.27 -13.49 9.01
C LEU A 4 -16.20 -12.74 8.03
N GLY A 5 -17.47 -12.58 8.42
CA GLY A 5 -18.44 -11.78 7.67
C GLY A 5 -18.11 -10.28 7.68
N THR A 6 -19.01 -9.49 7.09
CA THR A 6 -18.87 -8.04 6.99
C THR A 6 -18.58 -7.40 8.34
N THR A 7 -17.68 -6.41 8.38
CA THR A 7 -17.33 -5.69 9.61
C THR A 7 -18.57 -5.06 10.25
N PRO A 8 -18.87 -5.31 11.54
CA PRO A 8 -19.98 -4.67 12.22
C PRO A 8 -19.86 -3.15 12.19
N ASN A 9 -20.98 -2.44 12.03
CA ASN A 9 -21.01 -0.97 11.95
C ASN A 9 -20.20 -0.38 10.78
N ILE A 10 -20.03 -1.13 9.66
CA ILE A 10 -19.23 -0.67 8.51
C ILE A 10 -19.65 0.72 8.00
N LYS A 11 -20.96 1.00 7.90
CA LYS A 11 -21.46 2.30 7.40
C LYS A 11 -20.99 3.48 8.26
N PRO A 12 -21.27 3.55 9.58
CA PRO A 12 -20.80 4.66 10.41
C PRO A 12 -19.27 4.71 10.55
N ILE A 13 -18.56 3.57 10.49
CA ILE A 13 -17.09 3.56 10.50
C ILE A 13 -16.54 4.28 9.26
N VAL A 14 -17.01 3.90 8.07
CA VAL A 14 -16.56 4.48 6.80
C VAL A 14 -16.87 5.98 6.74
N ILE A 15 -18.07 6.39 7.18
CA ILE A 15 -18.46 7.80 7.25
C ILE A 15 -17.57 8.57 8.22
N GLY A 16 -17.35 8.04 9.43
CA GLY A 16 -16.50 8.69 10.43
C GLY A 16 -15.04 8.84 9.97
N ARG A 17 -14.50 7.82 9.29
CA ARG A 17 -13.15 7.87 8.70
C ARG A 17 -13.07 8.87 7.56
N CYS A 18 -14.10 8.99 6.72
CA CYS A 18 -14.17 10.00 5.67
C CYS A 18 -14.09 11.42 6.24
N PHE A 19 -14.93 11.74 7.23
CA PHE A 19 -14.88 13.05 7.90
C PHE A 19 -13.50 13.31 8.52
N THR A 20 -12.95 12.33 9.24
CA THR A 20 -11.62 12.46 9.83
C THR A 20 -10.55 12.75 8.76
N TYR A 21 -10.54 12.00 7.67
CA TYR A 21 -9.58 12.20 6.58
C TYR A 21 -9.65 13.60 5.96
N THR A 22 -10.86 14.11 5.71
CA THR A 22 -11.05 15.45 5.16
C THR A 22 -10.54 16.56 6.09
N THR A 23 -10.46 16.31 7.40
CA THR A 23 -9.86 17.25 8.36
C THR A 23 -8.34 17.12 8.48
N LEU A 24 -7.81 15.92 8.22
CA LEU A 24 -6.37 15.64 8.25
C LEU A 24 -5.66 16.09 6.97
N VAL A 25 -6.29 15.90 5.81
CA VAL A 25 -5.78 16.34 4.50
C VAL A 25 -6.27 17.76 4.22
N ASN A 26 -5.54 18.74 4.75
CA ASN A 26 -5.74 20.14 4.41
C ASN A 26 -4.83 20.50 3.21
N PRO A 27 -5.36 20.87 2.03
CA PRO A 27 -4.57 21.22 0.84
C PRO A 27 -3.82 22.57 0.92
N SER A 28 -3.63 23.14 2.12
CA SER A 28 -3.14 24.52 2.33
C SER A 28 -1.89 24.63 3.23
N ILE A 29 -0.89 23.75 3.09
CA ILE A 29 0.28 23.78 4.01
C ILE A 29 1.41 24.64 3.43
N PHE A 30 1.29 25.97 3.57
CA PHE A 30 2.43 26.88 3.58
C PHE A 30 2.75 27.25 5.04
N LEU A 31 3.90 26.80 5.54
CA LEU A 31 4.30 27.00 6.93
C LEU A 31 5.41 28.05 7.02
N PHE A 32 5.09 29.18 7.64
CA PHE A 32 6.05 30.22 8.03
C PHE A 32 6.26 30.17 9.54
N TRP A 33 7.49 30.35 10.02
CA TRP A 33 7.83 30.31 11.45
C TRP A 33 8.57 31.57 11.89
N SER A 34 8.33 32.03 13.13
CA SER A 34 9.10 33.11 13.77
C SER A 34 9.46 32.70 15.20
N LYS A 35 10.77 32.65 15.48
CA LYS A 35 11.37 32.23 16.77
C LYS A 35 10.97 30.83 17.28
N THR A 36 10.24 30.04 16.50
CA THR A 36 9.80 28.65 16.80
C THR A 36 10.42 27.62 15.86
N ARG A 37 11.65 27.87 15.40
CA ARG A 37 12.35 27.06 14.38
C ARG A 37 12.46 25.58 14.75
N THR A 38 12.84 25.27 15.99
CA THR A 38 13.06 23.88 16.42
C THR A 38 11.75 23.10 16.47
N LEU A 39 10.68 23.73 16.97
CA LEU A 39 9.34 23.15 16.99
C LEU A 39 8.80 22.94 15.57
N MET A 40 9.06 23.88 14.66
CA MET A 40 8.68 23.78 13.26
C MET A 40 9.41 22.63 12.55
N HIS A 41 10.71 22.42 12.80
CA HIS A 41 11.42 21.28 12.23
C HIS A 41 10.92 19.94 12.79
N SER A 42 10.56 19.87 14.08
CA SER A 42 9.89 18.70 14.64
C SER A 42 8.50 18.48 14.04
N PHE A 43 7.74 19.55 13.80
CA PHE A 43 6.41 19.50 13.19
C PHE A 43 6.49 19.02 11.72
N ALA A 44 7.39 19.59 10.91
CA ALA A 44 7.60 19.18 9.52
C ALA A 44 8.15 17.76 9.36
N ALA A 45 8.96 17.27 10.33
CA ALA A 45 9.43 15.90 10.34
C ALA A 45 8.30 14.88 10.62
N VAL A 46 7.20 15.32 11.25
CA VAL A 46 6.02 14.49 11.56
C VAL A 46 5.05 14.40 10.38
N PHE A 47 5.08 15.35 9.43
CA PHE A 47 4.33 15.23 8.17
C PHE A 47 5.05 14.23 7.26
N ARG A 48 4.55 12.98 7.31
CA ARG A 48 5.11 11.76 6.72
C ARG A 48 5.64 11.97 5.30
N HIS A 49 6.92 11.67 5.10
CA HIS A 49 7.59 11.73 3.79
C HIS A 49 7.30 10.51 2.91
N PHE A 50 6.51 9.55 3.41
CA PHE A 50 6.04 8.40 2.68
C PHE A 50 4.53 8.33 2.80
N TRP A 51 3.88 8.21 1.65
CA TRP A 51 2.45 7.91 1.54
C TRP A 51 2.34 6.46 1.11
N THR A 52 1.60 5.66 1.86
CA THR A 52 1.19 4.32 1.42
C THR A 52 -0.23 4.37 0.84
N LEU A 53 -0.70 3.25 0.30
CA LEU A 53 -2.06 3.16 -0.21
C LEU A 53 -3.09 3.42 0.90
N GLU A 54 -2.81 2.96 2.11
CA GLU A 54 -3.63 3.10 3.31
C GLU A 54 -3.71 4.56 3.80
N ASP A 55 -2.76 5.42 3.45
CA ASP A 55 -2.79 6.85 3.73
C ASP A 55 -3.61 7.66 2.70
N THR A 56 -4.09 7.04 1.62
CA THR A 56 -5.03 7.70 0.68
C THR A 56 -6.44 7.79 1.26
N LEU A 57 -7.32 8.64 0.72
CA LEU A 57 -8.71 8.74 1.21
C LEU A 57 -9.41 7.37 1.20
N VAL A 58 -9.29 6.65 0.09
CA VAL A 58 -9.90 5.32 -0.08
C VAL A 58 -9.26 4.32 0.87
N GLY A 59 -7.92 4.29 0.94
CA GLY A 59 -7.20 3.40 1.85
C GLY A 59 -7.60 3.65 3.31
N TYR A 60 -7.59 4.90 3.74
CA TYR A 60 -7.92 5.28 5.12
C TYR A 60 -9.37 4.90 5.49
N MET A 61 -10.33 5.14 4.58
CA MET A 61 -11.73 4.80 4.80
C MET A 61 -11.94 3.29 4.96
N PHE A 62 -11.28 2.47 4.13
CA PHE A 62 -11.57 1.04 4.01
C PHE A 62 -10.51 0.12 4.63
N ASN A 63 -9.44 0.66 5.23
CA ASN A 63 -8.38 -0.14 5.84
C ASN A 63 -8.91 -1.13 6.88
N ASP A 64 -8.45 -2.38 6.81
CA ASP A 64 -8.85 -3.48 7.70
C ASP A 64 -10.36 -3.80 7.73
N LEU A 65 -11.15 -3.29 6.79
CA LEU A 65 -12.58 -3.61 6.69
C LEU A 65 -12.81 -4.78 5.73
N ILE A 66 -13.76 -5.64 6.09
CA ILE A 66 -14.25 -6.74 5.25
C ILE A 66 -15.71 -6.47 4.94
N TRP A 67 -16.13 -6.70 3.70
CA TRP A 67 -17.54 -6.63 3.32
C TRP A 67 -17.85 -7.58 2.18
N CYS A 68 -19.08 -8.08 2.19
CA CYS A 68 -19.67 -8.83 1.10
C CYS A 68 -21.20 -8.69 1.17
N GLY A 69 -21.86 -8.85 0.04
CA GLY A 69 -23.32 -8.84 -0.04
C GLY A 69 -23.89 -10.26 0.09
N GLN A 70 -25.13 -10.33 0.54
CA GLN A 70 -26.03 -11.49 0.37
C GLN A 70 -27.21 -11.06 -0.52
N GLU A 71 -28.19 -11.95 -0.71
CA GLU A 71 -29.43 -11.62 -1.42
C GLU A 71 -30.15 -10.42 -0.78
N GLU A 72 -31.01 -9.73 -1.56
CA GLU A 72 -31.79 -8.56 -1.13
C GLU A 72 -30.98 -7.29 -0.77
N ASP A 73 -29.88 -7.02 -1.49
CA ASP A 73 -29.08 -5.79 -1.34
C ASP A 73 -28.58 -5.53 0.09
N SER A 74 -28.37 -6.59 0.86
CA SER A 74 -27.96 -6.53 2.26
C SER A 74 -26.54 -7.08 2.47
N PHE A 75 -25.90 -6.72 3.59
CA PHE A 75 -24.58 -7.23 3.95
C PHE A 75 -24.70 -8.62 4.58
N ASP A 76 -23.80 -9.53 4.20
CA ASP A 76 -23.62 -10.79 4.94
C ASP A 76 -22.66 -10.55 6.11
N PHE A 77 -23.18 -10.63 7.34
CA PHE A 77 -22.41 -10.51 8.58
C PHE A 77 -21.94 -11.86 9.14
N ASN A 78 -22.43 -12.97 8.59
CA ASN A 78 -22.11 -14.31 9.06
C ASN A 78 -20.83 -14.82 8.39
N SER A 79 -20.72 -14.67 7.07
CA SER A 79 -19.56 -15.18 6.33
C SER A 79 -19.31 -14.42 5.04
N CYS A 80 -18.04 -14.13 4.75
CA CYS A 80 -17.64 -13.69 3.42
C CYS A 80 -16.84 -14.79 2.69
N PRO A 81 -16.96 -14.86 1.35
CA PRO A 81 -16.11 -15.74 0.56
C PRO A 81 -14.64 -15.38 0.77
N GLU A 82 -13.75 -16.36 0.63
CA GLU A 82 -12.33 -16.10 0.80
C GLU A 82 -11.82 -15.20 -0.34
N TRP A 83 -11.06 -14.17 0.01
CA TRP A 83 -10.46 -13.21 -0.93
C TRP A 83 -9.73 -13.85 -2.13
N SER A 84 -9.13 -15.03 -1.95
CA SER A 84 -8.37 -15.78 -2.97
C SER A 84 -9.24 -16.61 -3.93
N THR A 85 -10.50 -16.85 -3.55
CA THR A 85 -11.40 -17.78 -4.26
C THR A 85 -12.26 -17.12 -5.33
N CYS A 86 -12.27 -15.78 -5.40
CA CYS A 86 -13.15 -15.05 -6.31
C CYS A 86 -12.48 -13.78 -6.87
N GLY A 87 -12.28 -13.72 -8.19
CA GLY A 87 -11.75 -12.53 -8.88
C GLY A 87 -12.66 -11.30 -8.81
N THR A 88 -13.91 -11.48 -8.39
CA THR A 88 -14.93 -10.44 -8.20
C THR A 88 -15.27 -10.21 -6.71
N HIS A 89 -14.44 -10.68 -5.77
CA HIS A 89 -14.65 -10.38 -4.36
C HIS A 89 -14.59 -8.86 -4.15
N PRO A 90 -15.60 -8.21 -3.55
CA PRO A 90 -15.71 -6.74 -3.55
C PRO A 90 -14.54 -6.04 -2.83
N VAL A 91 -14.07 -6.59 -1.71
CA VAL A 91 -12.83 -6.13 -1.04
C VAL A 91 -11.62 -6.21 -1.98
N PHE A 92 -11.39 -7.37 -2.61
CA PHE A 92 -10.28 -7.56 -3.55
C PHE A 92 -10.38 -6.61 -4.74
N SER A 93 -11.57 -6.43 -5.31
CA SER A 93 -11.79 -5.50 -6.43
C SER A 93 -11.49 -4.06 -6.05
N LEU A 94 -11.90 -3.61 -4.85
CA LEU A 94 -11.58 -2.27 -4.35
C LEU A 94 -10.06 -2.09 -4.20
N TRP A 95 -9.38 -3.01 -3.52
CA TRP A 95 -7.94 -2.90 -3.31
C TRP A 95 -7.16 -3.01 -4.61
N LYS A 96 -7.57 -3.88 -5.54
CA LYS A 96 -6.96 -3.95 -6.87
C LYS A 96 -7.05 -2.62 -7.62
N GLN A 97 -8.22 -2.00 -7.65
CA GLN A 97 -8.39 -0.70 -8.32
C GLN A 97 -7.64 0.41 -7.61
N ALA A 98 -7.66 0.44 -6.27
CA ALA A 98 -6.96 1.43 -5.47
C ALA A 98 -5.44 1.32 -5.66
N SER A 99 -4.88 0.11 -5.60
CA SER A 99 -3.47 -0.21 -5.89
C SER A 99 -3.07 0.24 -7.29
N GLN A 100 -3.90 -0.07 -8.30
CA GLN A 100 -3.63 0.35 -9.69
C GLN A 100 -3.56 1.87 -9.80
N ASN A 101 -4.58 2.58 -9.32
CA ASN A 101 -4.63 4.04 -9.37
C ASN A 101 -3.45 4.68 -8.63
N PHE A 102 -3.08 4.13 -7.46
CA PHE A 102 -1.95 4.60 -6.67
C PHE A 102 -0.63 4.47 -7.43
N ALA A 103 -0.39 3.32 -8.07
CA ALA A 103 0.79 3.08 -8.86
C ALA A 103 0.87 3.98 -10.11
N GLU A 104 -0.24 4.15 -10.83
CA GLU A 104 -0.30 5.02 -12.02
C GLU A 104 -0.06 6.50 -11.68
N MET A 105 -0.43 6.91 -10.46
CA MET A 105 -0.20 8.27 -9.95
C MET A 105 1.20 8.48 -9.37
N ALA A 106 1.93 7.42 -9.03
CA ALA A 106 3.26 7.52 -8.43
C ALA A 106 4.25 8.25 -9.34
N CYS A 107 5.07 9.11 -8.73
CA CYS A 107 6.10 9.88 -9.44
C CYS A 107 7.29 10.21 -8.53
N GLY A 108 8.42 10.55 -9.12
CA GLY A 108 9.65 10.82 -8.38
C GLY A 108 10.33 9.54 -7.91
N ASN A 109 10.87 9.55 -6.69
CA ASN A 109 11.54 8.39 -6.13
C ASN A 109 10.57 7.59 -5.26
N ILE A 110 10.40 6.31 -5.56
CA ILE A 110 9.57 5.40 -4.77
C ILE A 110 10.45 4.48 -3.92
N THR A 111 9.87 3.89 -2.88
CA THR A 111 10.53 2.91 -2.02
C THR A 111 9.65 1.66 -1.92
N VAL A 112 10.26 0.50 -2.14
CA VAL A 112 9.62 -0.82 -1.99
C VAL A 112 10.26 -1.49 -0.78
N LEU A 113 9.44 -1.86 0.20
CA LEU A 113 9.89 -2.55 1.40
C LEU A 113 9.51 -4.03 1.32
N LEU A 114 10.50 -4.91 1.40
CA LEU A 114 10.32 -6.36 1.34
C LEU A 114 10.80 -7.00 2.64
N ASN A 115 10.14 -8.10 3.02
CA ASN A 115 10.54 -8.91 4.16
C ASN A 115 11.42 -10.07 3.64
N GLY A 116 12.73 -9.98 3.85
CA GLY A 116 13.69 -11.00 3.43
C GLY A 116 13.72 -12.24 4.32
N SER A 117 13.08 -12.18 5.50
CA SER A 117 12.97 -13.31 6.44
C SER A 117 11.92 -14.35 6.08
N ILE A 118 11.26 -14.20 4.94
CA ILE A 118 10.28 -15.14 4.40
C ILE A 118 10.71 -15.60 3.02
N ALA A 119 10.37 -16.85 2.67
CA ALA A 119 10.58 -17.34 1.32
C ALA A 119 9.63 -16.64 0.34
N ASN A 120 10.11 -16.37 -0.88
CA ASN A 120 9.42 -15.60 -1.90
C ASN A 120 9.03 -14.20 -1.40
N ALA A 121 10.02 -13.44 -0.89
CA ALA A 121 9.86 -12.08 -0.39
C ALA A 121 9.16 -11.16 -1.42
N PHE A 122 9.42 -11.40 -2.71
CA PHE A 122 8.68 -10.85 -3.84
C PHE A 122 7.77 -11.92 -4.46
N SER A 123 6.57 -11.50 -4.88
CA SER A 123 5.65 -12.35 -5.64
C SER A 123 4.84 -11.54 -6.65
N ARG A 124 4.33 -12.20 -7.69
CA ARG A 124 3.43 -11.60 -8.70
C ARG A 124 1.98 -11.40 -8.19
N LYS A 125 1.78 -11.18 -6.88
CA LYS A 125 0.48 -10.82 -6.28
C LYS A 125 0.18 -9.32 -6.50
N MET A 126 -0.48 -8.64 -5.56
CA MET A 126 -0.93 -7.24 -5.73
C MET A 126 0.21 -6.31 -6.18
N PHE A 127 1.31 -6.27 -5.42
CA PHE A 127 2.46 -5.45 -5.80
C PHE A 127 3.03 -5.85 -7.15
N GLY A 128 3.34 -7.14 -7.36
CA GLY A 128 4.02 -7.57 -8.58
C GLY A 128 3.18 -7.52 -9.87
N SER A 129 1.87 -7.73 -9.81
CA SER A 129 1.00 -7.83 -11.01
C SER A 129 0.09 -6.62 -11.25
N VAL A 130 -0.10 -5.77 -10.24
CA VAL A 130 -0.98 -4.59 -10.36
C VAL A 130 -0.16 -3.33 -10.20
N GLU A 131 0.51 -3.17 -9.06
CA GLU A 131 1.19 -1.92 -8.74
C GLU A 131 2.44 -1.74 -9.60
N LEU A 132 3.31 -2.75 -9.65
CA LEU A 132 4.51 -2.74 -10.46
C LEU A 132 4.14 -2.48 -11.92
N ASP A 133 3.20 -3.23 -12.48
CA ASP A 133 2.74 -3.10 -13.87
C ASP A 133 2.12 -1.72 -14.16
N GLY A 134 1.45 -1.10 -13.18
CA GLY A 134 0.93 0.27 -13.28
C GLY A 134 1.97 1.40 -13.20
N LEU A 135 3.20 1.13 -12.73
CA LEU A 135 4.25 2.16 -12.64
C LEU A 135 4.66 2.68 -14.02
N ASN A 136 4.81 4.00 -14.14
CA ASN A 136 5.26 4.66 -15.36
C ASN A 136 6.76 5.07 -15.26
N PRO A 137 7.66 4.51 -16.08
CA PRO A 137 9.10 4.82 -16.05
C PRO A 137 9.44 6.26 -16.45
N GLN A 138 8.50 7.01 -17.06
CA GLN A 138 8.69 8.43 -17.36
C GLN A 138 8.35 9.34 -16.16
N ARG A 139 7.58 8.84 -15.18
CA ARG A 139 7.18 9.60 -13.99
C ARG A 139 7.98 9.19 -12.75
N VAL A 140 8.31 7.91 -12.63
CA VAL A 140 9.11 7.35 -11.54
C VAL A 140 10.58 7.42 -11.93
N ASN A 141 11.31 8.29 -11.26
CA ASN A 141 12.73 8.55 -11.52
C ASN A 141 13.64 7.45 -10.99
N TYR A 142 13.24 6.83 -9.86
CA TYR A 142 14.09 5.89 -9.13
C TYR A 142 13.28 4.97 -8.21
N VAL A 143 13.65 3.69 -8.14
CA VAL A 143 13.04 2.69 -7.25
C VAL A 143 14.05 2.23 -6.19
N ASN A 144 13.79 2.55 -4.92
CA ASN A 144 14.64 2.12 -3.80
C ASN A 144 14.07 0.84 -3.18
N ILE A 145 14.73 -0.30 -3.35
CA ILE A 145 14.33 -1.56 -2.73
C ILE A 145 15.03 -1.68 -1.38
N LYS A 146 14.25 -1.88 -0.32
CA LYS A 146 14.74 -2.14 1.03
C LYS A 146 14.30 -3.52 1.46
N VAL A 147 15.26 -4.41 1.71
CA VAL A 147 15.01 -5.77 2.17
C VAL A 147 15.32 -5.81 3.66
N MET A 148 14.30 -6.08 4.47
CA MET A 148 14.43 -6.16 5.92
C MET A 148 14.52 -7.61 6.34
N THR A 149 15.58 -7.94 7.08
CA THR A 149 15.82 -9.28 7.60
C THR A 149 15.89 -9.28 9.13
N ASN A 150 15.50 -10.39 9.72
CA ASN A 150 15.70 -10.71 11.12
C ASN A 150 16.79 -11.79 11.24
N LEU A 151 17.25 -12.05 12.47
CA LEU A 151 18.28 -13.06 12.74
C LEU A 151 17.80 -14.51 12.51
N GLN A 152 16.50 -14.73 12.25
CA GLN A 152 15.85 -16.05 12.27
C GLN A 152 14.82 -16.14 11.13
N GLY A 153 15.26 -16.67 9.98
CA GLY A 153 14.43 -16.96 8.82
C GLY A 153 15.27 -17.48 7.64
N PRO A 154 14.67 -17.93 6.52
CA PRO A 154 15.36 -17.93 5.24
C PRO A 154 15.86 -16.51 4.95
N HIS A 155 16.99 -16.37 4.28
CA HIS A 155 17.56 -15.07 3.95
C HIS A 155 17.40 -14.89 2.45
N GLU A 156 16.29 -14.27 2.01
CA GLU A 156 16.31 -13.62 0.71
C GLU A 156 16.95 -12.25 0.86
N SER A 157 17.83 -11.94 -0.07
CA SER A 157 18.61 -10.70 -0.10
C SER A 157 18.51 -10.09 -1.50
N CYS A 158 19.05 -8.89 -1.66
CA CYS A 158 19.17 -8.22 -2.94
C CYS A 158 19.89 -9.01 -4.05
N ARG A 159 20.52 -10.14 -3.70
CA ARG A 159 21.33 -10.96 -4.61
C ARG A 159 20.75 -12.36 -4.85
N GLU A 160 19.69 -12.74 -4.15
CA GLU A 160 19.18 -14.11 -4.21
C GLU A 160 17.65 -14.18 -4.11
N GLY A 161 17.10 -15.34 -4.50
CA GLY A 161 15.66 -15.60 -4.41
C GLY A 161 14.82 -14.73 -5.33
N SER A 162 13.58 -14.50 -4.91
CA SER A 162 12.57 -13.79 -5.71
C SER A 162 12.86 -12.30 -5.89
N ILE A 163 13.75 -11.72 -5.06
CA ILE A 163 14.14 -10.30 -5.16
C ILE A 163 14.93 -10.04 -6.45
N VAL A 164 15.68 -11.03 -6.93
CA VAL A 164 16.36 -10.96 -8.24
C VAL A 164 15.35 -10.86 -9.38
N ASP A 165 14.21 -11.56 -9.30
CA ASP A 165 13.16 -11.48 -10.30
C ASP A 165 12.55 -10.08 -10.36
N LEU A 166 12.31 -9.45 -9.20
CA LEU A 166 11.87 -8.05 -9.14
C LEU A 166 12.87 -7.12 -9.83
N ILE A 167 14.16 -7.28 -9.55
CA ILE A 167 15.23 -6.48 -10.17
C ILE A 167 15.23 -6.65 -11.68
N GLN A 168 15.09 -7.87 -12.20
CA GLN A 168 15.01 -8.14 -13.64
C GLN A 168 13.79 -7.46 -14.28
N ILE A 169 12.63 -7.45 -13.61
CA ILE A 169 11.43 -6.75 -14.09
C ILE A 169 11.68 -5.24 -14.15
N LEU A 170 12.31 -4.65 -13.12
CA LEU A 170 12.64 -3.22 -13.11
C LEU A 170 13.64 -2.86 -14.21
N GLN A 171 14.68 -3.68 -14.41
CA GLN A 171 15.67 -3.51 -15.47
C GLN A 171 15.04 -3.57 -16.87
N SER A 172 14.25 -4.62 -17.15
CA SER A 172 13.62 -4.82 -18.46
C SER A 172 12.64 -3.71 -18.81
N ARG A 173 12.04 -3.07 -17.80
CA ARG A 173 11.13 -1.93 -17.97
C ARG A 173 11.82 -0.57 -17.93
N GLY A 174 13.15 -0.54 -17.82
CA GLY A 174 13.96 0.67 -17.92
C GLY A 174 13.96 1.55 -16.65
N PHE A 175 13.56 1.03 -15.50
CA PHE A 175 13.65 1.78 -14.25
C PHE A 175 15.10 1.84 -13.74
N ARG A 176 15.45 2.97 -13.13
CA ARG A 176 16.65 3.08 -12.29
C ARG A 176 16.31 2.59 -10.89
N TRP A 177 17.19 1.80 -10.28
CA TRP A 177 16.90 1.19 -8.99
C TRP A 177 18.15 0.99 -8.13
N THR A 178 17.95 0.90 -6.82
CA THR A 178 18.91 0.36 -5.85
C THR A 178 18.24 -0.76 -5.06
N CYS A 179 19.06 -1.65 -4.50
CA CYS A 179 18.61 -2.60 -3.50
C CYS A 179 19.58 -2.60 -2.31
N THR A 180 19.05 -2.49 -1.11
CA THR A 180 19.82 -2.53 0.14
C THR A 180 19.24 -3.57 1.10
N ASP A 181 20.10 -4.47 1.57
CA ASP A 181 19.81 -5.38 2.66
C ASP A 181 19.95 -4.64 4.01
N SER A 182 19.05 -4.90 4.96
CA SER A 182 19.00 -4.26 6.28
C SER A 182 18.63 -5.26 7.38
#